data_AF-A0A2C9DY19-F1
#
_entry.id   AF-A0A2C9DY19-F1
#
_cell.length_a   1.000
_cell.length_b   1.000
_cell.length_c   1.000
_cell.angle_alpha   90.00
_cell.angle_beta   90.00
_cell.angle_gamma   90.00
#
_symmetry.space_group_name_H-M   'P 1'
#
loop_
_entity.id
_entity.type
_entity.pdbx_description
1 polymer ?
#
loop_
_entity_poly.entity_id
_entity_poly.type
_entity_poly.pdbx_seq_one_letter_code
_entity_poly.pdbx_strand_id
1 'polypeptide(L)'
;MDKKNIFTILEKLVKKYKYLHKPILDDYISTFTRTFLEYILTIEMKYHLNYERFERYLSSNSKNYRNGFSKKQLYMNDLKVSINIPRDRNGAFESKIISKYQVDISHFEYRLLSLGINNLQLNEYEKILEDIYNIYNDKMVDKLCNEIALKIFDYLENKKQELNNIDVDQIFIDGFNLSSNKWLTIVITKDLEKRLTILGFWVINNLEDKWWNDIIIKISKYHPQVINYKVIFKDNDELLMSLKNHTSNNFERARFVFINKSILNQKN
;
A
#
# COMPACT_ATOMS: atom_id res chain seq x y z
N MET A 1 -1.45 -4.49 -18.43
CA MET A 1 -0.28 -3.85 -17.79
C MET A 1 0.80 -4.91 -17.67
N ASP A 2 2.01 -4.65 -18.16
CA ASP A 2 3.11 -5.61 -17.98
C ASP A 2 3.48 -5.69 -16.50
N LYS A 3 3.18 -6.83 -15.87
CA LYS A 3 3.49 -7.12 -14.45
C LYS A 3 4.96 -6.84 -14.11
N LYS A 4 5.88 -7.10 -15.04
CA LYS A 4 7.32 -6.81 -14.88
C LYS A 4 7.60 -5.32 -14.67
N ASN A 5 6.76 -4.45 -15.20
CA ASN A 5 7.01 -3.02 -15.16
C ASN A 5 6.64 -2.40 -13.79
N ILE A 6 5.53 -2.83 -13.18
CA ILE A 6 5.08 -2.27 -11.88
C ILE A 6 6.03 -2.65 -10.73
N PHE A 7 6.47 -3.90 -10.65
CA PHE A 7 7.39 -4.34 -9.58
C PHE A 7 8.74 -3.65 -9.70
N THR A 8 9.28 -3.57 -10.92
CA THR A 8 10.57 -2.91 -11.18
C THR A 8 10.53 -1.42 -10.83
N ILE A 9 9.42 -0.74 -11.11
CA ILE A 9 9.28 0.68 -10.82
C ILE A 9 9.02 0.92 -9.33
N LEU A 10 8.22 0.07 -8.70
CA LEU A 10 8.03 0.12 -7.25
C LEU A 10 9.36 -0.09 -6.53
N GLU A 11 10.17 -1.05 -6.97
CA GLU A 11 11.52 -1.27 -6.47
C GLU A 11 12.40 -0.02 -6.62
N LYS A 12 12.38 0.64 -7.79
CA LYS A 12 13.10 1.90 -8.01
C LYS A 12 12.65 3.01 -7.05
N LEU A 13 11.35 3.17 -6.83
CA LEU A 13 10.81 4.14 -5.86
C LEU A 13 11.26 3.81 -4.44
N VAL A 14 11.02 2.57 -4.00
CA VAL A 14 11.37 2.13 -2.64
C VAL A 14 12.87 2.30 -2.40
N LYS A 15 13.72 1.89 -3.36
CA LYS A 15 15.17 2.11 -3.27
C LYS A 15 15.51 3.60 -3.16
N LYS A 16 14.97 4.46 -4.04
CA LYS A 16 15.15 5.91 -3.99
C LYS A 16 14.86 6.43 -2.58
N TYR A 17 13.67 6.14 -2.05
CA TYR A 17 13.25 6.65 -0.74
C TYR A 17 13.94 6.01 0.46
N LYS A 18 14.44 4.77 0.33
CA LYS A 18 15.26 4.12 1.36
C LYS A 18 16.55 4.90 1.59
N TYR A 19 17.15 5.48 0.55
CA TYR A 19 18.31 6.37 0.71
C TYR A 19 17.96 7.72 1.35
N LEU A 20 16.73 8.20 1.18
CA LEU A 20 16.32 9.54 1.62
C LEU A 20 15.81 9.57 3.06
N HIS A 21 14.88 8.67 3.36
CA HIS A 21 14.10 8.69 4.60
C HIS A 21 13.80 7.26 5.07
N LYS A 22 14.86 6.47 5.29
CA LYS A 22 14.77 5.08 5.72
C LYS A 22 13.80 4.84 6.88
N PRO A 23 13.81 5.60 8.00
CA PRO A 23 12.95 5.31 9.15
C PRO A 23 11.45 5.33 8.81
N ILE A 24 11.03 6.27 7.97
CA ILE A 24 9.63 6.52 7.64
C ILE A 24 9.16 5.49 6.61
N LEU A 25 10.04 5.14 5.68
CA LEU A 25 9.80 4.07 4.73
C LEU A 25 9.71 2.70 5.42
N ASP A 26 10.64 2.39 6.32
CA ASP A 26 10.66 1.15 7.08
C ASP A 26 9.39 1.00 7.95
N ASP A 27 8.95 2.08 8.60
CA ASP A 27 7.70 2.10 9.37
C ASP A 27 6.45 1.85 8.50
N TYR A 28 6.36 2.55 7.37
CA TYR A 28 5.27 2.36 6.41
C TYR A 28 5.23 0.92 5.90
N ILE A 29 6.37 0.41 5.43
CA ILE A 29 6.51 -0.93 4.86
C ILE A 29 6.19 -2.00 5.91
N SER A 30 6.69 -1.85 7.13
CA SER A 30 6.42 -2.76 8.26
C SER A 30 4.92 -2.82 8.58
N THR A 31 4.31 -1.65 8.77
CA THR A 31 2.90 -1.53 9.12
C THR A 31 2.00 -2.07 8.01
N PHE A 32 2.32 -1.73 6.77
CA PHE A 32 1.64 -2.23 5.59
C PHE A 32 1.71 -3.76 5.51
N THR A 33 2.93 -4.31 5.55
CA THR A 33 3.20 -5.75 5.43
C THR A 33 2.46 -6.53 6.50
N ARG A 34 2.52 -6.07 7.76
CA ARG A 34 1.78 -6.68 8.86
C ARG A 34 0.28 -6.69 8.60
N THR A 35 -0.28 -5.53 8.25
CA THR A 35 -1.73 -5.37 8.06
C THR A 35 -2.25 -6.31 6.98
N PHE A 36 -1.62 -6.30 5.80
CA PHE A 36 -2.10 -7.08 4.67
C PHE A 36 -1.85 -8.58 4.83
N LEU A 37 -0.72 -8.99 5.43
CA LEU A 37 -0.48 -10.41 5.70
C LEU A 37 -1.49 -10.95 6.72
N GLU A 38 -1.71 -10.26 7.84
CA GLU A 38 -2.69 -10.69 8.84
C GLU A 38 -4.12 -10.75 8.24
N TYR A 39 -4.43 -9.83 7.33
CA TYR A 39 -5.69 -9.80 6.62
C TYR A 39 -5.85 -11.00 5.68
N ILE A 40 -4.85 -11.27 4.84
CA ILE A 40 -4.80 -12.44 3.95
C ILE A 40 -4.92 -13.74 4.76
N LEU A 41 -4.15 -13.87 5.85
CA LEU A 41 -4.17 -15.04 6.74
C LEU A 41 -5.55 -15.27 7.37
N THR A 42 -6.27 -14.19 7.70
CA THR A 42 -7.64 -14.29 8.21
C THR A 42 -8.59 -14.86 7.16
N ILE A 43 -8.40 -14.50 5.89
CA ILE A 43 -9.18 -15.02 4.77
C ILE A 43 -8.79 -16.49 4.52
N GLU A 44 -7.50 -16.85 4.51
CA GLU A 44 -7.05 -18.25 4.43
C GLU A 44 -7.70 -19.10 5.53
N MET A 45 -7.75 -18.60 6.77
CA MET A 45 -8.38 -19.30 7.89
C MET A 45 -9.90 -19.49 7.69
N LYS A 46 -10.58 -18.51 7.07
CA LYS A 46 -12.00 -18.67 6.70
C LYS A 46 -12.17 -19.82 5.70
N TYR A 47 -11.33 -19.90 4.67
CA TYR A 47 -11.39 -20.99 3.69
C TYR A 47 -11.02 -22.35 4.31
N HIS A 48 -10.07 -22.39 5.24
CA HIS A 48 -9.73 -23.61 5.98
C HIS A 48 -10.91 -24.14 6.80
N LEU A 49 -11.63 -23.25 7.48
CA LEU A 49 -12.73 -23.62 8.38
C LEU A 49 -14.09 -23.70 7.67
N ASN A 50 -14.24 -23.12 6.47
CA ASN A 50 -15.49 -22.98 5.71
C ASN A 50 -16.60 -22.18 6.42
N TYR A 51 -16.26 -21.23 7.29
CA TYR A 51 -17.22 -20.28 7.88
C TYR A 51 -16.53 -18.99 8.33
N GLU A 52 -17.29 -17.89 8.39
CA GLU A 52 -16.82 -16.57 8.79
C GLU A 52 -16.55 -16.46 10.30
N ARG A 53 -15.83 -15.42 10.72
CA ARG A 53 -15.65 -15.16 12.15
C ARG A 53 -17.01 -14.82 12.78
N PHE A 54 -17.35 -15.50 13.87
CA PHE A 54 -18.63 -15.36 14.61
C PHE A 54 -19.88 -15.86 13.89
N GLU A 55 -19.74 -16.51 12.73
CA GLU A 55 -20.85 -17.20 12.09
C GLU A 55 -21.28 -18.42 12.93
N ARG A 56 -22.59 -18.57 13.17
CA ARG A 56 -23.13 -19.76 13.86
C ARG A 56 -23.03 -20.96 12.93
N TYR A 57 -21.95 -21.73 13.07
CA TYR A 57 -21.77 -22.94 12.31
C TYR A 57 -22.57 -24.09 12.92
N LEU A 58 -23.73 -24.40 12.33
CA LEU A 58 -24.72 -25.36 12.86
C LEU A 58 -24.50 -26.81 12.38
N SER A 59 -23.56 -27.06 11.46
CA SER A 59 -23.48 -28.34 10.74
C SER A 59 -22.05 -28.77 10.42
N SER A 60 -21.37 -29.44 11.35
CA SER A 60 -20.42 -30.50 10.96
C SER A 60 -20.10 -31.44 12.13
N ASN A 61 -19.82 -32.70 11.81
CA ASN A 61 -19.21 -33.68 12.71
C ASN A 61 -17.75 -33.31 13.09
N SER A 62 -17.19 -32.21 12.58
CA SER A 62 -15.84 -31.74 12.87
C SER A 62 -15.87 -30.63 13.94
N LYS A 63 -15.29 -30.90 15.11
CA LYS A 63 -15.19 -29.94 16.23
C LYS A 63 -13.99 -29.00 16.07
N ASN A 64 -13.87 -28.28 14.94
CA ASN A 64 -12.77 -27.33 14.75
C ASN A 64 -13.21 -25.86 14.85
N TYR A 65 -12.44 -25.08 15.60
CA TYR A 65 -12.76 -23.70 15.94
C TYR A 65 -11.52 -22.83 15.90
N ARG A 66 -11.68 -21.52 15.66
CA ARG A 66 -10.57 -20.55 15.81
C ARG A 66 -10.10 -20.52 17.27
N ASN A 67 -8.80 -20.55 17.49
CA ASN A 67 -8.18 -20.62 18.82
C ASN A 67 -7.04 -19.59 18.97
N GLY A 68 -7.40 -18.32 18.73
CA GLY A 68 -6.47 -17.19 18.88
C GLY A 68 -5.41 -17.12 17.77
N PHE A 69 -4.26 -16.55 18.13
CA PHE A 69 -3.17 -16.26 17.20
C PHE A 69 -1.81 -16.66 17.80
N SER A 70 -0.86 -17.02 16.94
CA SER A 70 0.56 -17.11 17.28
C SER A 70 1.33 -15.95 16.67
N LYS A 71 2.24 -15.35 17.44
CA LYS A 71 3.17 -14.34 16.92
C LYS A 71 4.25 -15.00 16.07
N LYS A 72 4.55 -14.42 14.92
CA LYS A 72 5.68 -14.81 14.07
C LYS A 72 6.44 -13.57 13.63
N GLN A 73 7.76 -13.64 13.71
CA GLN A 73 8.64 -12.59 13.22
C GLN A 73 9.14 -12.97 11.83
N LEU A 74 8.91 -12.08 10.87
CA LEU A 74 9.33 -12.19 9.49
C LEU A 74 10.45 -11.18 9.19
N TYR A 75 11.26 -11.53 8.20
CA TYR A 75 12.35 -10.72 7.69
C TYR A 75 12.06 -10.38 6.23
N MET A 76 12.12 -9.10 5.93
CA MET A 76 11.94 -8.56 4.59
C MET A 76 13.15 -7.68 4.29
N ASN A 77 14.14 -8.26 3.62
CA ASN A 77 15.50 -7.74 3.55
C ASN A 77 16.02 -7.42 4.97
N ASP A 78 16.38 -6.16 5.23
CA ASP A 78 16.90 -5.71 6.53
C ASP A 78 15.79 -5.39 7.55
N LEU A 79 14.52 -5.49 7.15
CA LEU A 79 13.37 -5.07 7.95
C LEU A 79 12.76 -6.26 8.71
N LYS A 80 12.44 -6.05 9.98
CA LYS A 80 11.74 -7.02 10.83
C LYS A 80 10.26 -6.67 10.90
N VAL A 81 9.39 -7.62 10.59
CA VAL A 81 7.94 -7.45 10.66
C VAL A 81 7.34 -8.51 11.58
N SER A 82 6.65 -8.08 12.64
CA SER A 82 5.94 -8.99 13.55
C SER A 82 4.49 -9.11 13.12
N ILE A 83 4.02 -10.34 12.91
CA ILE A 83 2.64 -10.64 12.51
C ILE A 83 1.98 -11.65 13.46
N ASN A 84 0.65 -11.66 13.45
CA ASN A 84 -0.19 -12.61 14.18
C ASN A 84 -0.81 -13.61 13.19
N ILE A 85 -0.44 -14.88 13.32
CA ILE A 85 -0.97 -15.96 12.49
C ILE A 85 -2.17 -16.59 13.19
N PRO A 86 -3.35 -16.66 12.55
CA PRO A 86 -4.54 -17.27 13.13
C PRO A 86 -4.32 -18.77 13.35
N ARG A 87 -4.92 -19.31 14.40
CA ARG A 87 -4.84 -20.74 14.74
C ARG A 87 -6.21 -21.36 14.80
N ASP A 88 -6.29 -22.62 14.43
CA ASP A 88 -7.43 -23.49 14.69
C ASP A 88 -7.17 -24.37 15.93
N ARG A 89 -8.24 -24.90 16.52
CA ARG A 89 -8.18 -25.71 17.75
C ARG A 89 -7.48 -27.03 17.51
N ASN A 90 -7.66 -27.61 16.34
CA ASN A 90 -7.04 -28.88 15.97
C ASN A 90 -5.58 -28.72 15.52
N GLY A 91 -5.11 -27.49 15.30
CA GLY A 91 -3.75 -27.22 14.82
C GLY A 91 -3.49 -27.71 13.40
N ALA A 92 -4.55 -27.85 12.59
CA ALA A 92 -4.50 -28.34 11.22
C ALA A 92 -4.40 -27.21 10.19
N PHE A 93 -4.51 -25.94 10.60
CA PHE A 93 -4.35 -24.81 9.69
C PHE A 93 -2.91 -24.67 9.22
N GLU A 94 -2.71 -24.75 7.90
CA GLU A 94 -1.45 -24.45 7.24
C GLU A 94 -1.64 -23.25 6.32
N SER A 95 -0.90 -22.17 6.60
CA SER A 95 -0.92 -20.99 5.75
C SER A 95 -0.21 -21.27 4.43
N LYS A 96 -0.78 -20.71 3.36
CA LYS A 96 -0.30 -20.87 1.98
C LYS A 96 0.60 -19.73 1.57
N ILE A 97 0.27 -18.49 1.94
CA ILE A 97 1.11 -17.33 1.67
C ILE A 97 2.45 -17.38 2.43
N ILE A 98 2.46 -17.94 3.64
CA ILE A 98 3.65 -18.06 4.48
C ILE A 98 3.74 -19.50 5.01
N SER A 99 4.71 -20.26 4.53
CA SER A 99 4.92 -21.63 4.94
C SER A 99 5.28 -21.76 6.43
N LYS A 100 5.07 -22.96 6.98
CA LYS A 100 5.52 -23.30 8.33
C LYS A 100 7.04 -23.11 8.44
N TYR A 101 7.50 -22.49 9.52
CA TYR A 101 8.91 -22.13 9.78
C TYR A 101 9.57 -21.13 8.82
N GLN A 102 8.93 -20.77 7.70
CA GLN A 102 9.46 -19.74 6.80
C GLN A 102 9.48 -18.37 7.49
N VAL A 103 10.66 -17.80 7.68
CA VAL A 103 10.82 -16.47 8.29
C VAL A 103 11.22 -15.39 7.30
N ASP A 104 11.75 -15.76 6.13
CA ASP A 104 12.14 -14.82 5.07
C ASP A 104 11.00 -14.67 4.04
N ILE A 105 10.66 -13.42 3.74
CA ILE A 105 9.65 -13.04 2.74
C ILE A 105 10.22 -12.07 1.68
N SER A 106 11.53 -11.87 1.65
CA SER A 106 12.21 -10.92 0.76
C SER A 106 11.96 -11.22 -0.72
N HIS A 107 11.77 -12.49 -1.08
CA HIS A 107 11.55 -12.93 -2.47
C HIS A 107 10.22 -12.48 -3.08
N PHE A 108 9.26 -11.98 -2.29
CA PHE A 108 8.00 -11.42 -2.79
C PHE A 108 7.60 -10.07 -2.19
N GLU A 109 8.53 -9.37 -1.52
CA GLU A 109 8.32 -8.04 -0.93
C GLU A 109 7.59 -7.09 -1.89
N TYR A 110 8.12 -6.87 -3.09
CA TYR A 110 7.53 -5.90 -4.03
C TYR A 110 6.19 -6.37 -4.60
N ARG A 111 5.93 -7.69 -4.65
CA ARG A 111 4.60 -8.20 -4.99
C ARG A 111 3.62 -7.89 -3.87
N LEU A 112 4.00 -8.12 -2.62
CA LEU A 112 3.17 -7.79 -1.45
C LEU A 112 2.91 -6.27 -1.36
N LEU A 113 3.95 -5.44 -1.47
CA LEU A 113 3.83 -3.98 -1.46
C LEU A 113 2.94 -3.46 -2.60
N SER A 114 2.93 -4.14 -3.75
CA SER A 114 2.08 -3.74 -4.86
C SER A 114 0.57 -3.89 -4.58
N LEU A 115 0.18 -4.74 -3.64
CA LEU A 115 -1.21 -4.82 -3.15
C LEU A 115 -1.65 -3.55 -2.42
N GLY A 116 -0.72 -2.69 -2.02
CA GLY A 116 -0.99 -1.41 -1.38
C GLY A 116 -1.09 -0.24 -2.33
N ILE A 117 -0.87 -0.47 -3.63
CA ILE A 117 -0.92 0.59 -4.61
C ILE A 117 -2.38 0.94 -4.86
N ASN A 118 -2.74 2.16 -4.49
CA ASN A 118 -4.06 2.69 -4.75
C ASN A 118 -4.31 2.79 -6.25
N ASN A 119 -5.60 2.70 -6.60
CA ASN A 119 -6.09 3.02 -7.93
C ASN A 119 -5.72 1.99 -9.02
N LEU A 120 -5.32 0.79 -8.61
CA LEU A 120 -5.33 -0.41 -9.45
C LEU A 120 -6.77 -0.91 -9.65
N GLN A 121 -7.00 -1.60 -10.76
CA GLN A 121 -8.25 -2.32 -11.02
C GLN A 121 -8.30 -3.63 -10.23
N LEU A 122 -9.50 -4.14 -9.93
CA LEU A 122 -9.69 -5.40 -9.20
C LEU A 122 -8.88 -6.56 -9.82
N ASN A 123 -8.96 -6.70 -11.15
CA ASN A 123 -8.23 -7.71 -11.90
C ASN A 123 -6.69 -7.56 -11.84
N GLU A 124 -6.16 -6.39 -11.49
CA GLU A 124 -4.73 -6.17 -11.28
C GLU A 124 -4.31 -6.71 -9.90
N TYR A 125 -5.15 -6.57 -8.86
CA TYR A 125 -4.92 -7.19 -7.56
C TYR A 125 -4.98 -8.72 -7.62
N GLU A 126 -5.98 -9.28 -8.31
CA GLU A 126 -6.10 -10.73 -8.53
C GLU A 126 -4.81 -11.29 -9.15
N LYS A 127 -4.34 -10.63 -10.20
CA LYS A 127 -3.09 -10.97 -10.90
C LYS A 127 -1.83 -10.90 -10.03
N ILE A 128 -1.76 -9.94 -9.10
CA ILE A 128 -0.65 -9.82 -8.15
C ILE A 128 -0.72 -10.96 -7.13
N LEU A 129 -1.91 -11.28 -6.62
CA LEU A 129 -2.12 -12.38 -5.67
C LEU A 129 -1.79 -13.73 -6.30
N GLU A 130 -2.25 -13.97 -7.52
CA GLU A 130 -1.83 -15.14 -8.32
C GLU A 130 -0.31 -15.23 -8.40
N ASP A 131 0.39 -14.12 -8.70
CA ASP A 131 1.86 -14.12 -8.76
C ASP A 131 2.51 -14.42 -7.41
N ILE A 132 1.89 -14.06 -6.28
CA ILE A 132 2.38 -14.39 -4.93
C ILE A 132 2.17 -15.88 -4.65
N TYR A 133 0.96 -16.41 -4.89
CA TYR A 133 0.62 -17.80 -4.60
C TYR A 133 1.30 -18.80 -5.56
N ASN A 134 1.51 -18.42 -6.82
CA ASN A 134 2.22 -19.25 -7.81
C ASN A 134 3.68 -19.53 -7.44
N ILE A 135 4.30 -18.73 -6.56
CA ILE A 135 5.66 -18.98 -6.06
C ILE A 135 5.75 -20.37 -5.39
N TYR A 136 4.68 -20.81 -4.76
CA TYR A 136 4.64 -22.07 -4.02
C TYR A 136 3.93 -23.20 -4.79
N ASN A 137 3.67 -23.03 -6.10
CA ASN A 137 2.95 -23.99 -6.96
C ASN A 137 1.57 -24.42 -6.41
N ASP A 138 0.94 -23.56 -5.63
CA ASP A 138 -0.36 -23.85 -5.03
C ASP A 138 -1.47 -23.47 -6.02
N LYS A 139 -2.06 -24.45 -6.71
CA LYS A 139 -3.17 -24.28 -7.69
C LYS A 139 -4.50 -23.83 -7.03
N MET A 140 -4.44 -23.26 -5.83
CA MET A 140 -5.53 -23.05 -4.89
C MET A 140 -5.59 -21.53 -4.66
N VAL A 141 -6.63 -20.76 -5.01
CA VAL A 141 -7.93 -21.01 -5.66
C VAL A 141 -8.27 -19.65 -6.29
N ASP A 142 -8.67 -19.58 -7.56
CA ASP A 142 -9.12 -18.32 -8.18
C ASP A 142 -10.12 -17.59 -7.26
N LYS A 143 -11.01 -18.35 -6.62
CA LYS A 143 -11.97 -17.86 -5.61
C LYS A 143 -11.31 -17.20 -4.38
N LEU A 144 -10.22 -17.76 -3.85
CA LEU A 144 -9.46 -17.18 -2.74
C LEU A 144 -8.78 -15.88 -3.17
N CYS A 145 -8.10 -15.88 -4.32
CA CYS A 145 -7.47 -14.68 -4.89
C CYS A 145 -8.51 -13.57 -5.12
N ASN A 146 -9.66 -13.90 -5.70
CA ASN A 146 -10.74 -12.95 -5.96
C ASN A 146 -11.32 -12.39 -4.66
N GLU A 147 -11.56 -13.23 -3.65
CA GLU A 147 -12.06 -12.74 -2.35
C GLU A 147 -11.03 -11.83 -1.67
N ILE A 148 -9.75 -12.21 -1.66
CA ILE A 148 -8.68 -11.38 -1.11
C ILE A 148 -8.58 -10.06 -1.88
N ALA A 149 -8.60 -10.10 -3.21
CA ALA A 149 -8.52 -8.91 -4.06
C ALA A 149 -9.68 -7.95 -3.79
N LEU A 150 -10.91 -8.45 -3.73
CA LEU A 150 -12.11 -7.67 -3.40
C LEU A 150 -11.97 -7.01 -2.03
N LYS A 151 -11.58 -7.80 -1.03
CA LYS A 151 -11.41 -7.33 0.33
C LYS A 151 -10.29 -6.28 0.48
N ILE A 152 -9.18 -6.45 -0.24
CA ILE A 152 -8.09 -5.46 -0.33
C ILE A 152 -8.57 -4.19 -1.02
N PHE A 153 -9.29 -4.33 -2.13
CA PHE A 153 -9.87 -3.23 -2.88
C PHE A 153 -10.80 -2.41 -1.97
N ASP A 154 -11.76 -3.06 -1.32
CA ASP A 154 -12.70 -2.46 -0.38
C ASP A 154 -12.00 -1.82 0.83
N TYR A 155 -10.98 -2.49 1.40
CA TYR A 155 -10.21 -1.92 2.50
C TYR A 155 -9.51 -0.63 2.09
N LEU A 156 -8.84 -0.62 0.94
CA LEU A 156 -8.19 0.58 0.43
C LEU A 156 -9.21 1.66 0.07
N GLU A 157 -10.38 1.28 -0.46
CA GLU A 157 -11.53 2.17 -0.73
C GLU A 157 -12.11 2.82 0.53
N ASN A 158 -12.15 2.09 1.65
CA ASN A 158 -12.75 2.55 2.91
C ASN A 158 -11.76 3.23 3.85
N LYS A 159 -10.50 2.79 3.91
CA LYS A 159 -9.42 3.45 4.69
C LYS A 159 -9.28 4.92 4.33
N LYS A 160 -9.55 5.25 3.07
CA LYS A 160 -9.69 6.60 2.51
C LYS A 160 -10.65 7.52 3.28
N GLN A 161 -11.57 6.99 4.08
CA GLN A 161 -12.56 7.76 4.86
C GLN A 161 -12.10 8.04 6.31
N GLU A 162 -11.16 7.27 6.86
CA GLU A 162 -10.72 7.37 8.26
C GLU A 162 -9.61 8.42 8.48
N LEU A 163 -8.93 8.85 7.42
CA LEU A 163 -7.77 9.75 7.46
C LEU A 163 -8.11 11.25 7.62
N ASN A 164 -9.32 11.56 8.07
CA ASN A 164 -9.85 12.93 8.19
C ASN A 164 -9.22 13.78 9.31
N ASN A 165 -8.30 13.24 10.11
CA ASN A 165 -7.79 13.89 11.34
C ASN A 165 -6.29 14.22 11.32
N ILE A 166 -5.65 14.31 10.15
CA ILE A 166 -4.22 14.67 10.07
C ILE A 166 -4.09 16.15 9.69
N ASP A 167 -3.50 16.95 10.59
CA ASP A 167 -3.09 18.33 10.30
C ASP A 167 -1.87 18.33 9.38
N VAL A 168 -2.12 18.31 8.07
CA VAL A 168 -1.06 18.39 7.06
C VAL A 168 -0.55 19.84 6.95
N ASP A 169 0.69 20.04 6.51
CA ASP A 169 1.28 21.35 6.16
C ASP A 169 1.68 21.31 4.67
N GLN A 170 2.38 20.23 4.28
CA GLN A 170 2.89 20.05 2.93
C GLN A 170 2.61 18.65 2.40
N ILE A 171 2.39 18.56 1.09
CA ILE A 171 2.27 17.29 0.37
C ILE A 171 3.36 17.23 -0.69
N PHE A 172 4.18 16.18 -0.60
CA PHE A 172 5.21 15.86 -1.56
C PHE A 172 4.75 14.70 -2.43
N ILE A 173 4.88 14.88 -3.74
CA ILE A 173 4.48 13.89 -4.73
C ILE A 173 5.64 13.68 -5.69
N ASP A 174 6.01 12.42 -5.88
CA ASP A 174 7.08 11.97 -6.75
C ASP A 174 6.68 10.63 -7.39
N GLY A 175 7.27 10.28 -8.52
CA GLY A 175 6.90 9.07 -9.23
C GLY A 175 7.81 8.77 -10.40
N PHE A 176 7.62 7.59 -10.96
CA PHE A 176 8.24 7.20 -12.21
C PHE A 176 7.15 6.80 -13.21
N ASN A 177 7.46 7.01 -14.48
CA ASN A 177 6.61 6.58 -15.57
C ASN A 177 6.55 5.04 -15.59
N LEU A 178 5.33 4.51 -15.55
CA LEU A 178 4.98 3.09 -15.62
C LEU A 178 4.72 2.62 -17.05
N SER A 179 4.13 3.46 -17.89
CA SER A 179 3.96 3.23 -19.33
C SER A 179 3.56 4.56 -19.98
N SER A 180 3.49 4.65 -21.31
CA SER A 180 3.28 5.88 -22.08
C SER A 180 2.42 6.95 -21.38
N ASN A 181 1.29 6.54 -20.78
CA ASN A 181 0.34 7.40 -20.07
C ASN A 181 0.00 6.95 -18.63
N LYS A 182 0.87 6.18 -17.97
CA LYS A 182 0.66 5.75 -16.58
C LYS A 182 1.88 6.06 -15.73
N TRP A 183 1.64 6.48 -14.50
CA TRP A 183 2.67 6.79 -13.51
C TRP A 183 2.41 6.02 -12.23
N LEU A 184 3.46 5.49 -11.63
CA LEU A 184 3.44 5.03 -10.25
C LEU A 184 4.06 6.12 -9.38
N THR A 185 3.30 6.59 -8.40
CA THR A 185 3.69 7.71 -7.54
C THR A 185 3.69 7.31 -6.08
N ILE A 186 4.47 8.02 -5.29
CA ILE A 186 4.44 8.00 -3.83
C ILE A 186 3.97 9.36 -3.35
N VAL A 187 3.11 9.36 -2.33
CA VAL A 187 2.62 10.58 -1.68
C VAL A 187 3.09 10.60 -0.24
N ILE A 188 3.75 11.70 0.13
CA ILE A 188 4.28 11.92 1.46
C ILE A 188 3.68 13.22 1.98
N THR A 189 3.14 13.20 3.19
CA THR A 189 2.71 14.40 3.89
C THR A 189 3.75 14.82 4.90
N LYS A 190 3.73 16.10 5.21
CA LYS A 190 4.42 16.69 6.36
C LYS A 190 3.37 17.37 7.21
N ASP A 191 3.35 17.12 8.51
CA ASP A 191 2.44 17.81 9.42
C ASP A 191 3.01 19.13 9.94
N LEU A 192 2.21 19.86 10.73
CA LEU A 192 2.62 21.12 11.38
C LEU A 192 3.83 20.96 12.31
N GLU A 193 4.02 19.77 12.88
CA GLU A 193 5.19 19.42 13.72
C GLU A 193 6.41 18.99 12.90
N LYS A 194 6.34 19.10 11.56
CA LYS A 194 7.39 18.73 10.60
C LYS A 194 7.68 17.22 10.52
N ARG A 195 6.80 16.36 11.04
CA ARG A 195 6.91 14.90 10.87
C ARG A 195 6.45 14.52 9.46
N LEU A 196 7.22 13.68 8.79
CA LEU A 196 6.83 13.16 7.48
C LEU A 196 6.11 11.82 7.64
N THR A 197 5.09 11.61 6.83
CA THR A 197 4.31 10.37 6.80
C THR A 197 4.08 9.96 5.36
N ILE A 198 4.37 8.71 5.02
CA ILE A 198 4.01 8.16 3.70
C ILE A 198 2.51 7.82 3.74
N LEU A 199 1.72 8.45 2.87
CA LEU A 199 0.31 8.10 2.72
C LEU A 199 0.15 6.82 1.89
N GLY A 200 1.05 6.60 0.93
CA GLY A 200 1.12 5.38 0.14
C GLY A 200 1.54 5.59 -1.31
N PHE A 201 1.16 4.63 -2.14
CA PHE A 201 1.46 4.61 -3.57
C PHE A 201 0.18 4.72 -4.40
N TRP A 202 0.24 5.36 -5.57
CA TRP A 202 -0.90 5.51 -6.49
C TRP A 202 -0.47 5.22 -7.93
N VAL A 203 -1.31 4.49 -8.67
CA VAL A 203 -1.26 4.53 -10.14
C VAL A 203 -2.16 5.65 -10.65
N ILE A 204 -1.61 6.50 -11.52
CA ILE A 204 -2.37 7.54 -12.21
C ILE A 204 -2.24 7.34 -13.70
N ASN A 205 -3.39 7.42 -14.39
CA ASN A 205 -3.43 7.51 -15.83
C ASN A 205 -3.39 8.99 -16.19
N ASN A 206 -2.53 9.39 -17.10
CA ASN A 206 -2.52 10.76 -17.58
C ASN A 206 -2.12 10.82 -19.05
N LEU A 207 -2.95 11.50 -19.84
CA LEU A 207 -2.76 11.74 -21.27
C LEU A 207 -2.12 13.11 -21.55
N GLU A 208 -1.97 13.98 -20.54
CA GLU A 208 -1.57 15.41 -20.70
C GLU A 208 -0.39 15.81 -19.77
N ASP A 209 0.00 17.08 -19.67
CA ASP A 209 1.13 17.53 -18.83
C ASP A 209 0.78 17.77 -17.33
N LYS A 210 -0.40 17.31 -16.86
CA LYS A 210 -0.94 17.63 -15.52
C LYS A 210 -1.37 16.42 -14.68
N TRP A 211 -0.61 15.32 -14.68
CA TRP A 211 -0.91 14.07 -13.93
C TRP A 211 -1.21 14.30 -12.45
N TRP A 212 -0.58 15.31 -11.89
CA TRP A 212 -0.70 15.70 -10.50
C TRP A 212 -2.11 16.16 -10.10
N ASN A 213 -2.92 16.68 -11.03
CA ASN A 213 -4.30 17.10 -10.74
C ASN A 213 -5.15 15.93 -10.25
N ASP A 214 -5.01 14.78 -10.89
CA ASP A 214 -5.77 13.59 -10.51
C ASP A 214 -5.35 13.06 -9.15
N ILE A 215 -4.08 13.27 -8.75
CA ILE A 215 -3.62 12.96 -7.40
C ILE A 215 -4.24 13.92 -6.41
N ILE A 216 -4.24 15.23 -6.69
CA ILE A 216 -4.84 16.22 -5.79
C ILE A 216 -6.32 15.95 -5.60
N ILE A 217 -7.09 15.69 -6.67
CA ILE A 217 -8.52 15.39 -6.57
C ILE A 217 -8.75 14.13 -5.73
N LYS A 218 -7.87 13.14 -5.86
CA LYS A 218 -7.95 11.92 -5.04
C LYS A 218 -7.60 12.22 -3.59
N ILE A 219 -6.47 12.88 -3.32
CA ILE A 219 -6.06 13.27 -1.99
C ILE A 219 -7.14 14.14 -1.34
N SER A 220 -7.73 15.09 -2.05
CA SER A 220 -8.80 15.96 -1.52
C SER A 220 -10.08 15.20 -1.21
N LYS A 221 -10.40 14.15 -1.97
CA LYS A 221 -11.48 13.21 -1.63
C LYS A 221 -11.21 12.47 -0.31
N TYR A 222 -9.94 12.21 0.00
CA TYR A 222 -9.51 11.45 1.20
C TYR A 222 -9.14 12.34 2.38
N HIS A 223 -8.87 13.61 2.10
CA HIS A 223 -8.46 14.64 3.03
C HIS A 223 -9.07 15.97 2.57
N PRO A 224 -10.37 16.20 2.82
CA PRO A 224 -11.04 17.43 2.40
C PRO A 224 -10.43 18.70 3.03
N GLN A 225 -9.65 18.55 4.10
CA GLN A 225 -8.83 19.61 4.70
C GLN A 225 -7.66 20.07 3.81
N VAL A 226 -7.31 19.31 2.75
CA VAL A 226 -6.17 19.57 1.86
C VAL A 226 -6.32 20.83 0.99
N ILE A 227 -7.49 21.45 1.02
CA ILE A 227 -7.83 22.67 0.28
C ILE A 227 -6.94 23.87 0.67
N ASN A 228 -6.18 23.79 1.78
CA ASN A 228 -5.33 24.90 2.27
C ASN A 228 -3.81 24.61 2.31
N TYR A 229 -3.31 23.53 1.71
CA TYR A 229 -1.89 23.14 1.86
C TYR A 229 -1.01 23.44 0.64
N LYS A 230 0.29 23.52 0.93
CA LYS A 230 1.34 23.69 -0.08
C LYS A 230 1.68 22.32 -0.69
N VAL A 231 1.32 22.12 -1.96
CA VAL A 231 1.70 20.91 -2.70
C VAL A 231 2.99 21.15 -3.47
N ILE A 232 3.92 20.21 -3.33
CA ILE A 232 5.26 20.24 -3.92
C ILE A 232 5.40 19.03 -4.84
N PHE A 233 5.53 19.31 -6.13
CA PHE A 233 5.80 18.32 -7.15
C PHE A 233 7.29 18.22 -7.43
N LYS A 234 7.80 17.00 -7.54
CA LYS A 234 9.13 16.74 -8.11
C LYS A 234 8.98 16.42 -9.60
N ASP A 235 9.47 17.31 -10.46
CA ASP A 235 10.08 16.85 -11.71
C ASP A 235 11.54 16.48 -11.39
N ASN A 236 12.04 15.41 -12.00
CA ASN A 236 13.32 14.75 -11.69
C ASN A 236 14.48 15.74 -11.39
N ASP A 237 14.72 16.07 -10.11
CA ASP A 237 15.91 15.68 -9.32
C ASP A 237 16.19 16.55 -8.06
N GLU A 238 15.50 17.66 -7.79
CA GLU A 238 16.00 18.66 -6.81
C GLU A 238 15.50 18.60 -5.35
N LEU A 239 14.55 17.73 -5.00
CA LEU A 239 13.96 17.68 -3.64
C LEU A 239 14.96 17.32 -2.51
N LEU A 240 16.17 16.87 -2.89
CA LEU A 240 17.20 16.44 -1.95
C LEU A 240 17.88 17.61 -1.19
N MET A 241 18.01 18.76 -1.84
CA MET A 241 18.73 19.92 -1.27
C MET A 241 17.83 20.78 -0.38
N SER A 242 16.53 20.85 -0.65
CA SER A 242 15.58 21.63 0.15
C SER A 242 15.16 20.94 1.46
N LEU A 243 15.25 19.60 1.54
CA LEU A 243 15.05 18.86 2.79
C LEU A 243 16.28 18.88 3.70
N LYS A 244 17.48 19.15 3.15
CA LYS A 244 18.72 19.26 3.93
C LYS A 244 19.07 20.70 4.33
N ASN A 245 18.72 21.71 3.54
CA ASN A 245 19.18 23.08 3.79
C ASN A 245 18.03 24.08 3.86
N HIS A 246 17.58 24.39 5.08
CA HIS A 246 17.10 25.74 5.41
C HIS A 246 18.24 26.55 6.05
N THR A 247 19.29 26.78 5.27
CA THR A 247 20.07 28.02 5.30
C THR A 247 20.07 28.57 3.89
N SER A 248 19.68 29.85 3.81
CA SER A 248 19.60 30.74 2.65
C SER A 248 20.45 30.39 1.43
N ASN A 249 19.81 30.19 0.27
CA ASN A 249 19.96 31.03 -0.93
C ASN A 249 19.09 30.49 -2.08
N ASN A 250 18.79 31.38 -3.03
CA ASN A 250 17.88 31.22 -4.17
C ASN A 250 17.98 29.90 -4.96
N PHE A 251 16.83 29.25 -5.22
CA PHE A 251 16.69 28.20 -6.24
C PHE A 251 15.25 28.20 -6.84
N GLU A 252 15.13 28.30 -8.18
CA GLU A 252 13.93 27.99 -8.99
C GLU A 252 14.01 26.50 -9.43
N ARG A 253 12.96 25.70 -9.73
CA ARG A 253 11.50 25.88 -9.80
C ARG A 253 10.80 24.54 -9.45
N ALA A 254 10.51 24.29 -8.18
CA ALA A 254 9.39 23.41 -7.83
C ALA A 254 8.11 24.05 -8.42
N ARG A 255 7.28 23.31 -9.16
CA ARG A 255 5.96 23.84 -9.53
C ARG A 255 5.12 23.93 -8.27
N PHE A 256 5.05 25.12 -7.68
CA PHE A 256 4.09 25.41 -6.61
C PHE A 256 2.72 25.56 -7.26
N VAL A 257 1.80 24.67 -6.91
CA VAL A 257 0.39 24.88 -7.21
C VAL A 257 -0.29 25.13 -5.87
N PHE A 258 -0.66 26.39 -5.63
CA PHE A 258 -1.67 26.68 -4.62
C PHE A 258 -3.00 26.17 -5.15
N ILE A 259 -3.53 25.13 -4.53
CA ILE A 259 -4.82 24.58 -4.91
C ILE A 259 -5.87 25.54 -4.37
N ASN A 260 -6.49 26.31 -5.25
CA ASN A 260 -7.68 27.09 -4.89
C ASN A 260 -8.93 26.26 -5.20
N LYS A 261 -10.05 26.51 -4.49
CA LYS A 261 -11.33 25.80 -4.63
C LYS A 261 -11.82 25.64 -6.07
N SER A 262 -11.37 26.51 -6.99
CA SER A 262 -11.71 26.47 -8.41
C SER A 262 -11.29 25.19 -9.13
N ILE A 263 -10.21 24.51 -8.74
CA ILE A 263 -9.72 23.28 -9.40
C ILE A 263 -10.63 22.07 -9.08
N LEU A 264 -11.19 22.03 -7.87
CA LEU A 264 -12.11 20.96 -7.45
C LEU A 264 -13.46 21.05 -8.17
N ASN A 265 -13.88 22.26 -8.56
CA ASN A 265 -15.16 22.51 -9.21
C ASN A 265 -15.13 22.27 -10.74
N GLN A 266 -13.98 21.96 -11.33
CA GLN A 266 -13.85 21.76 -12.79
C GLN A 266 -14.17 20.33 -13.27
N LYS A 267 -14.47 19.38 -12.37
CA LYS A 267 -14.81 17.99 -12.73
C LYS A 267 -16.06 17.45 -12.03
N ASN A 268 -17.02 18.32 -11.68
CA ASN A 268 -18.40 17.89 -11.42
C ASN A 268 -19.21 17.94 -12.70
#